data_AF-A0A7X4GX82-F1
#
_entry.id   AF-A0A7X4GX82-F1
#
_cell.length_a   1.000
_cell.length_b   1.000
_cell.length_c   1.000
_cell.angle_alpha   90.00
_cell.angle_beta   90.00
_cell.angle_gamma   90.00
#
_symmetry.space_group_name_H-M   'P 1'
#
loop_
_entity.id
_entity.type
_entity.pdbx_description
1 polymer ?
#
loop_
_entity_poly.entity_id
_entity_poly.type
_entity_poly.pdbx_seq_one_letter_code
_entity_poly.pdbx_strand_id
1 'polypeptide(L)'
;MDISGLFRACVDSVVVLLGLSGAAMPAAADAPFAFESVIALDDMSSLIQSRFPLGTSRDTLRHVFVEEGHATLKIRAGVPSNEKYLYDIDLCHYYVWRWNISADYDASGQLRQAYVNGNIVFADGNPKRVISKVAEEGKKSAIYRVQRPRPEAYKGENSLGYILFDRDSDLTTTDDQVLVGAGPNRADPSNMGKMIAYTEVDPWRSIFDVDSAGHIAAYRGSCEDADKLYEAQKQSLKR
;
A
#
# COMPACT_ATOMS: atom_id res chain seq x y z
N MET A 1 -35.44 -71.09 29.25
CA MET A 1 -35.33 -71.65 30.61
C MET A 1 -34.17 -70.95 31.29
N ASP A 2 -34.45 -70.50 32.50
CA ASP A 2 -33.65 -69.64 33.37
C ASP A 2 -32.45 -70.37 34.00
N ILE A 3 -31.57 -69.60 34.65
CA ILE A 3 -30.66 -69.88 35.79
C ILE A 3 -29.28 -69.20 35.59
N SER A 4 -29.25 -67.91 35.98
CA SER A 4 -28.44 -67.35 37.08
C SER A 4 -27.18 -68.08 37.56
N GLY A 5 -26.03 -67.37 37.64
CA GLY A 5 -24.84 -67.87 38.36
C GLY A 5 -23.66 -66.89 38.45
N LEU A 6 -23.65 -66.05 39.50
CA LEU A 6 -22.62 -65.09 39.93
C LEU A 6 -21.15 -65.53 39.75
N PHE A 7 -20.25 -64.61 39.41
CA PHE A 7 -19.06 -64.33 40.23
C PHE A 7 -18.60 -62.87 40.10
N ARG A 8 -18.58 -62.18 41.25
CA ARG A 8 -18.01 -60.85 41.49
C ARG A 8 -16.49 -60.97 41.61
N ALA A 9 -15.76 -60.05 40.98
CA ALA A 9 -14.47 -59.59 41.48
C ALA A 9 -14.36 -58.08 41.25
N CYS A 10 -14.29 -57.33 42.34
CA CYS A 10 -13.95 -55.92 42.36
C CYS A 10 -12.46 -55.76 42.03
N VAL A 11 -12.14 -54.85 41.10
CA VAL A 11 -10.81 -54.24 41.04
C VAL A 11 -11.03 -52.74 40.98
N ASP A 12 -10.80 -52.09 42.12
CA ASP A 12 -10.79 -50.63 42.25
C ASP A 12 -9.64 -50.08 41.39
N SER A 13 -9.99 -49.43 40.28
CA SER A 13 -9.04 -48.65 39.49
C SER A 13 -9.19 -47.19 39.85
N VAL A 14 -8.21 -46.70 40.62
CA VAL A 14 -7.99 -45.28 40.90
C VAL A 14 -7.62 -44.60 39.57
N VAL A 15 -8.56 -43.87 38.98
CA VAL A 15 -8.27 -42.97 37.84
C VAL A 15 -7.64 -41.71 38.40
N VAL A 16 -6.31 -41.61 38.30
CA VAL A 16 -5.57 -40.37 38.52
C VAL A 16 -5.87 -39.43 37.34
N LEU A 17 -6.74 -38.45 37.55
CA LEU A 17 -6.92 -37.32 36.63
C LEU A 17 -5.67 -36.43 36.71
N LEU A 18 -4.73 -36.63 35.78
CA LEU A 18 -3.66 -35.67 35.50
C LEU A 18 -4.27 -34.48 34.75
N GLY A 19 -4.62 -33.44 35.50
CA GLY A 19 -4.99 -32.14 34.96
C GLY A 19 -3.81 -31.51 34.22
N LEU A 20 -3.80 -31.64 32.90
CA LEU A 20 -2.95 -30.84 32.03
C LEU A 20 -3.50 -29.41 32.01
N SER A 21 -3.11 -28.61 32.99
CA SER A 21 -3.24 -27.16 32.93
C SER A 21 -2.29 -26.63 31.86
N GLY A 22 -2.74 -26.67 30.60
CA GLY A 22 -2.08 -25.99 29.50
C GLY A 22 -2.08 -24.49 29.80
N ALA A 23 -0.93 -23.95 30.16
CA ALA A 23 -0.72 -22.51 30.21
C ALA A 23 -0.91 -21.98 28.78
N ALA A 24 -2.07 -21.39 28.51
CA ALA A 24 -2.29 -20.62 27.29
C ALA A 24 -1.30 -19.45 27.33
N MET A 25 -0.24 -19.51 26.52
CA MET A 25 0.61 -18.35 26.32
C MET A 25 -0.25 -17.26 25.69
N PRO A 26 -0.29 -16.04 26.25
CA PRO A 26 -0.99 -14.94 25.61
C PRO A 26 -0.37 -14.75 24.22
N ALA A 27 -1.20 -14.85 23.18
CA ALA A 27 -0.79 -14.49 21.83
C ALA A 27 -0.29 -13.04 21.90
N ALA A 28 0.98 -12.82 21.53
CA ALA A 28 1.51 -11.49 21.40
C ALA A 28 0.63 -10.75 20.39
N ALA A 29 0.00 -9.65 20.80
CA ALA A 29 -0.70 -8.79 19.86
C ALA A 29 0.31 -8.29 18.83
N ASP A 30 0.00 -8.47 17.55
CA ASP A 30 0.85 -7.94 16.48
C ASP A 30 1.05 -6.45 16.70
N ALA A 31 2.28 -5.97 16.43
CA ALA A 31 2.58 -4.55 16.53
C ALA A 31 1.64 -3.76 15.60
N PRO A 32 1.13 -2.59 16.04
CA PRO A 32 0.25 -1.77 15.22
C PRO A 32 0.94 -1.39 13.91
N PHE A 33 0.16 -1.26 12.83
CA PHE A 33 0.69 -0.91 11.52
C PHE A 33 1.35 0.48 11.55
N ALA A 34 2.60 0.55 11.08
CA ALA A 34 3.35 1.81 10.97
C ALA A 34 3.94 1.90 9.55
N PHE A 35 3.36 2.73 8.70
CA PHE A 35 3.77 2.83 7.30
C PHE A 35 5.18 3.44 7.13
N GLU A 36 5.64 4.23 8.10
CA GLU A 36 6.97 4.88 8.07
C GLU A 36 8.11 3.89 8.35
N SER A 37 7.81 2.70 8.88
CA SER A 37 8.82 1.66 9.11
C SER A 37 9.04 0.77 7.88
N VAL A 38 8.16 0.85 6.89
CA VAL A 38 8.29 0.11 5.63
C VAL A 38 9.13 0.94 4.67
N ILE A 39 10.29 0.42 4.26
CA ILE A 39 11.28 1.19 3.49
C ILE A 39 11.11 0.96 1.99
N ALA A 40 10.98 -0.27 1.50
CA ALA A 40 10.94 -0.56 0.07
C ALA A 40 9.54 -0.90 -0.45
N LEU A 41 9.30 -0.65 -1.75
CA LEU A 41 8.04 -1.02 -2.41
C LEU A 41 7.72 -2.52 -2.26
N ASP A 42 8.71 -3.38 -2.47
CA ASP A 42 8.53 -4.84 -2.40
C ASP A 42 8.20 -5.30 -0.97
N ASP A 43 8.72 -4.60 0.05
CA ASP A 43 8.39 -4.86 1.46
C ASP A 43 6.92 -4.50 1.75
N MET A 44 6.45 -3.36 1.24
CA MET A 44 5.04 -2.97 1.38
C MET A 44 4.12 -3.96 0.66
N SER A 45 4.47 -4.37 -0.56
CA SER A 45 3.71 -5.39 -1.28
C SER A 45 3.67 -6.71 -0.50
N SER A 46 4.80 -7.16 0.04
CA SER A 46 4.90 -8.40 0.83
C SER A 46 4.10 -8.31 2.14
N LEU A 47 4.12 -7.16 2.80
CA LEU A 47 3.32 -6.88 3.99
C LEU A 47 1.82 -6.99 3.67
N ILE A 48 1.38 -6.38 2.57
CA ILE A 48 -0.03 -6.45 2.16
C ILE A 48 -0.42 -7.89 1.82
N GLN A 49 0.41 -8.62 1.07
CA GLN A 49 0.15 -10.01 0.71
C GLN A 49 0.00 -10.91 1.93
N SER A 50 0.88 -10.75 2.92
CA SER A 50 0.89 -11.58 4.12
C SER A 50 -0.23 -11.24 5.10
N ARG A 51 -0.55 -9.94 5.28
CA ARG A 51 -1.54 -9.48 6.26
C ARG A 51 -2.97 -9.44 5.73
N PHE A 52 -3.17 -9.27 4.43
CA PHE A 52 -4.49 -9.09 3.81
C PHE A 52 -4.65 -9.99 2.58
N PRO A 53 -4.76 -11.31 2.75
CA PRO A 53 -5.01 -12.20 1.63
C PRO A 53 -6.27 -11.80 0.86
N LEU A 54 -6.37 -12.22 -0.41
CA LEU A 54 -7.60 -12.06 -1.19
C LEU A 54 -8.80 -12.62 -0.41
N GLY A 55 -9.94 -11.96 -0.50
CA GLY A 55 -11.11 -12.27 0.32
C GLY A 55 -11.09 -11.64 1.71
N THR A 56 -10.11 -10.80 2.05
CA THR A 56 -10.15 -10.00 3.29
C THR A 56 -11.22 -8.91 3.20
N SER A 57 -11.93 -8.66 4.30
CA SER A 57 -12.99 -7.66 4.32
C SER A 57 -12.46 -6.23 4.20
N ARG A 58 -13.23 -5.37 3.52
CA ARG A 58 -12.99 -3.92 3.43
C ARG A 58 -12.82 -3.27 4.79
N ASP A 59 -13.62 -3.68 5.78
CA ASP A 59 -13.56 -3.12 7.14
C ASP A 59 -12.25 -3.47 7.84
N THR A 60 -11.72 -4.69 7.62
CA THR A 60 -10.40 -5.06 8.13
C THR A 60 -9.29 -4.19 7.54
N LEU A 61 -9.30 -3.93 6.23
CA LEU A 61 -8.31 -3.05 5.60
C LEU A 61 -8.44 -1.61 6.12
N ARG A 62 -9.67 -1.10 6.26
CA ARG A 62 -9.92 0.23 6.82
C ARG A 62 -9.45 0.35 8.25
N HIS A 63 -9.73 -0.64 9.11
CA HIS A 63 -9.25 -0.64 10.49
C HIS A 63 -7.73 -0.50 10.54
N VAL A 64 -6.99 -1.34 9.80
CA VAL A 64 -5.53 -1.28 9.84
C VAL A 64 -4.98 -0.03 9.17
N PHE A 65 -5.42 0.31 7.96
CA PHE A 65 -4.81 1.43 7.26
C PHE A 65 -5.28 2.78 7.78
N VAL A 66 -6.57 2.94 8.10
CA VAL A 66 -7.16 4.23 8.49
C VAL A 66 -7.11 4.41 9.99
N GLU A 67 -7.61 3.44 10.77
CA GLU A 67 -7.73 3.63 12.23
C GLU A 67 -6.38 3.47 12.93
N GLU A 68 -5.65 2.38 12.67
CA GLU A 68 -4.30 2.17 13.23
C GLU A 68 -3.25 3.01 12.50
N GLY A 69 -3.26 2.99 11.17
CA GLY A 69 -2.22 3.58 10.34
C GLY A 69 -2.40 5.07 10.05
N HIS A 70 -3.59 5.63 10.26
CA HIS A 70 -3.95 7.02 9.95
C HIS A 70 -3.91 7.41 8.46
N ALA A 71 -4.13 6.44 7.56
CA ALA A 71 -4.26 6.71 6.14
C ALA A 71 -5.34 7.74 5.85
N THR A 72 -5.10 8.56 4.83
CA THR A 72 -6.21 9.28 4.19
C THR A 72 -6.93 8.35 3.23
N LEU A 73 -8.15 7.99 3.59
CA LEU A 73 -9.04 7.19 2.74
C LEU A 73 -9.68 8.06 1.65
N LYS A 74 -9.61 7.59 0.41
CA LYS A 74 -10.34 8.14 -0.74
C LYS A 74 -11.10 7.03 -1.44
N ILE A 75 -12.37 7.29 -1.74
CA ILE A 75 -13.23 6.39 -2.53
C ILE A 75 -13.25 6.91 -3.97
N ARG A 76 -13.10 6.02 -4.96
CA ARG A 76 -13.12 6.43 -6.37
C ARG A 76 -14.52 6.90 -6.75
N ALA A 77 -14.61 8.07 -7.39
CA ALA A 77 -15.88 8.57 -7.92
C ALA A 77 -16.42 7.58 -8.98
N GLY A 78 -17.73 7.29 -8.92
CA GLY A 78 -18.40 6.34 -9.82
C GLY A 78 -18.10 4.85 -9.55
N VAL A 79 -17.09 4.52 -8.73
CA VAL A 79 -16.71 3.13 -8.44
C VAL A 79 -16.49 2.96 -6.92
N PRO A 80 -17.56 2.90 -6.11
CA PRO A 80 -17.48 2.88 -4.65
C PRO A 80 -16.84 1.62 -4.06
N SER A 81 -16.66 0.59 -4.89
CA SER A 81 -15.91 -0.63 -4.59
C SER A 81 -14.39 -0.46 -4.71
N ASN A 82 -13.91 0.72 -5.10
CA ASN A 82 -12.49 1.00 -5.21
C ASN A 82 -12.09 2.06 -4.19
N GLU A 83 -11.10 1.74 -3.37
CA GLU A 83 -10.55 2.62 -2.34
C GLU A 83 -9.05 2.81 -2.52
N LYS A 84 -8.54 3.95 -2.02
CA LYS A 84 -7.11 4.14 -1.80
C LYS A 84 -6.84 4.75 -0.43
N TYR A 85 -5.69 4.40 0.09
CA TYR A 85 -5.15 4.77 1.39
C TYR A 85 -3.84 5.50 1.13
N LEU A 86 -3.82 6.79 1.41
CA LEU A 86 -2.68 7.66 1.12
C LEU A 86 -1.89 7.94 2.38
N TYR A 87 -0.57 7.77 2.26
CA TYR A 87 0.42 8.22 3.23
C TYR A 87 1.50 9.00 2.51
N ASP A 88 1.92 10.12 3.10
CA ASP A 88 3.08 10.89 2.65
C ASP A 88 4.12 10.95 3.78
N ILE A 89 5.40 10.81 3.44
CA ILE A 89 6.55 10.92 4.36
C ILE A 89 7.49 12.00 3.82
N ASP A 90 7.80 12.98 4.64
CA ASP A 90 8.84 13.97 4.36
C ASP A 90 10.22 13.37 4.64
N LEU A 91 10.95 13.01 3.58
CA LEU A 91 12.30 12.44 3.66
C LEU A 91 13.34 13.56 3.84
N CYS A 92 13.36 14.13 5.05
CA CYS A 92 14.32 15.17 5.46
C CYS A 92 14.31 16.42 4.57
N HIS A 93 13.15 16.76 3.98
CA HIS A 93 12.94 17.84 3.03
C HIS A 93 13.65 17.68 1.67
N TYR A 94 14.17 16.49 1.36
CA TYR A 94 14.76 16.20 0.05
C TYR A 94 13.75 15.61 -0.94
N TYR A 95 12.73 14.92 -0.43
CA TYR A 95 11.72 14.25 -1.24
C TYR A 95 10.48 13.95 -0.38
N VAL A 96 9.28 14.04 -0.94
CA VAL A 96 8.05 13.55 -0.28
C VAL A 96 7.72 12.18 -0.83
N TRP A 97 7.97 11.15 -0.03
CA TRP A 97 7.63 9.78 -0.38
C TRP A 97 6.14 9.51 -0.20
N ARG A 98 5.53 8.82 -1.17
CA ARG A 98 4.11 8.46 -1.13
C ARG A 98 3.90 6.96 -1.17
N TRP A 99 3.08 6.49 -0.24
CA TRP A 99 2.36 5.23 -0.37
C TRP A 99 0.95 5.53 -0.89
N ASN A 100 0.66 5.15 -2.12
CA ASN A 100 -0.69 5.04 -2.65
C ASN A 100 -1.07 3.55 -2.69
N ILE A 101 -1.68 3.09 -1.61
CA ILE A 101 -2.19 1.71 -1.52
C ILE A 101 -3.64 1.77 -2.00
N SER A 102 -3.98 1.05 -3.07
CA SER A 102 -5.37 0.98 -3.54
C SER A 102 -5.90 -0.44 -3.53
N ALA A 103 -7.20 -0.59 -3.32
CA ALA A 103 -7.87 -1.86 -3.17
C ALA A 103 -9.16 -1.90 -3.99
N ASP A 104 -9.40 -3.03 -4.66
CA ASP A 104 -10.62 -3.33 -5.39
C ASP A 104 -11.40 -4.38 -4.61
N TYR A 105 -12.68 -4.10 -4.36
CA TYR A 105 -13.58 -4.98 -3.62
C TYR A 105 -14.66 -5.56 -4.53
N ASP A 106 -15.15 -6.75 -4.19
CA ASP A 106 -16.37 -7.26 -4.80
C ASP A 106 -17.64 -6.68 -4.15
N ALA A 107 -18.81 -7.10 -4.64
CA ALA A 107 -20.11 -6.65 -4.13
C ALA A 107 -20.35 -7.02 -2.65
N SER A 108 -19.65 -8.02 -2.12
CA SER A 108 -19.69 -8.40 -0.71
C SER A 108 -18.66 -7.68 0.16
N GLY A 109 -17.93 -6.73 -0.42
CA GLY A 109 -16.91 -5.95 0.28
C GLY A 109 -15.62 -6.73 0.54
N GLN A 110 -15.36 -7.81 -0.21
CA GLN A 110 -14.16 -8.63 -0.05
C GLN A 110 -13.07 -8.24 -1.06
N LEU A 111 -11.82 -8.23 -0.61
CA LEU A 111 -10.66 -7.81 -1.40
C LEU A 111 -10.46 -8.73 -2.61
N ARG A 112 -10.36 -8.14 -3.80
CA ARG A 112 -10.13 -8.84 -5.09
C ARG A 112 -8.79 -8.52 -5.72
N GLN A 113 -8.24 -7.34 -5.42
CA GLN A 113 -6.90 -6.91 -5.84
C GLN A 113 -6.44 -5.77 -4.96
N ALA A 114 -5.13 -5.67 -4.74
CA ALA A 114 -4.49 -4.49 -4.15
C ALA A 114 -3.37 -3.99 -5.06
N TYR A 115 -3.03 -2.72 -4.90
CA TYR A 115 -1.95 -2.10 -5.63
C TYR A 115 -1.12 -1.25 -4.70
N VAL A 116 0.20 -1.23 -4.91
CA VAL A 116 1.12 -0.26 -4.29
C VAL A 116 1.63 0.63 -5.41
N ASN A 117 1.30 1.92 -5.34
CA ASN A 117 1.76 2.91 -6.32
C ASN A 117 1.39 2.54 -7.77
N GLY A 118 0.29 1.81 -7.95
CA GLY A 118 -0.22 1.34 -9.23
C GLY A 118 0.31 -0.02 -9.70
N ASN A 119 1.25 -0.61 -8.97
CA ASN A 119 1.74 -1.97 -9.23
C ASN A 119 0.85 -3.00 -8.53
N ILE A 120 0.48 -4.07 -9.22
CA ILE A 120 -0.36 -5.14 -8.65
C ILE A 120 0.36 -5.82 -7.48
N VAL A 121 -0.40 -6.15 -6.45
CA VAL A 121 0.11 -6.89 -5.29
C VAL A 121 -0.17 -8.38 -5.45
N PHE A 122 -1.37 -8.77 -5.88
CA PHE A 122 -1.73 -10.19 -6.02
C PHE A 122 -1.67 -10.63 -7.48
N ALA A 123 -0.80 -11.59 -7.79
CA ALA A 123 -0.72 -12.19 -9.12
C ALA A 123 -2.02 -12.94 -9.48
N ASP A 124 -2.63 -13.62 -8.51
CA ASP A 124 -3.90 -14.37 -8.66
C ASP A 124 -5.15 -13.50 -8.43
N GLY A 125 -4.97 -12.19 -8.22
CA GLY A 125 -6.07 -11.24 -8.07
C GLY A 125 -6.71 -10.87 -9.42
N ASN A 126 -7.67 -9.94 -9.38
CA ASN A 126 -8.21 -9.39 -10.62
C ASN A 126 -7.08 -8.75 -11.45
N PRO A 127 -7.06 -8.97 -12.79
CA PRO A 127 -6.01 -8.44 -13.63
C PRO A 127 -6.03 -6.92 -13.59
N LYS A 128 -4.85 -6.31 -13.73
CA LYS A 128 -4.72 -4.85 -13.90
C LYS A 128 -5.62 -4.42 -15.06
N ARG A 129 -6.46 -3.40 -14.82
CA ARG A 129 -7.29 -2.83 -15.88
C ARG A 129 -6.41 -2.37 -17.03
N VAL A 130 -6.69 -2.90 -18.22
CA VAL A 130 -6.07 -2.41 -19.46
C VAL A 130 -6.84 -1.17 -19.90
N ILE A 131 -6.16 -0.03 -19.91
CA ILE A 131 -6.74 1.22 -20.40
C ILE A 131 -6.38 1.29 -21.88
N SER A 132 -7.41 1.35 -22.74
CA SER A 132 -7.19 1.44 -24.18
C SER A 132 -6.33 2.66 -24.51
N LYS A 133 -5.41 2.54 -25.46
CA LYS A 133 -4.60 3.68 -25.93
C LYS A 133 -5.15 4.31 -27.21
N VAL A 134 -6.24 3.77 -27.74
CA VAL A 134 -6.86 4.23 -28.99
C VAL A 134 -7.71 5.45 -28.67
N ALA A 135 -7.50 6.59 -29.34
CA ALA A 135 -8.35 7.75 -29.16
C ALA A 135 -9.83 7.40 -29.42
N GLU A 136 -10.75 8.03 -28.69
CA GLU A 136 -12.18 7.86 -28.96
C GLU A 136 -12.54 8.57 -30.27
N GLU A 137 -13.33 7.91 -31.12
CA GLU A 137 -13.71 8.48 -32.41
C GLU A 137 -14.47 9.80 -32.21
N GLY A 138 -14.08 10.84 -32.95
CA GLY A 138 -14.68 12.17 -32.84
C GLY A 138 -14.22 12.97 -31.61
N LYS A 139 -13.38 12.42 -30.74
CA LYS A 139 -12.78 13.14 -29.61
C LYS A 139 -11.29 13.40 -29.82
N LYS A 140 -10.78 14.45 -29.17
CA LYS A 140 -9.37 14.84 -29.27
C LYS A 140 -8.59 14.12 -28.16
N SER A 141 -7.55 13.39 -28.51
CA SER A 141 -6.58 12.92 -27.51
C SER A 141 -5.54 14.00 -27.19
N ALA A 142 -5.07 14.03 -25.96
CA ALA A 142 -4.03 14.96 -25.50
C ALA A 142 -2.91 14.25 -24.73
N ILE A 143 -1.73 14.88 -24.78
CA ILE A 143 -0.57 14.50 -23.97
C ILE A 143 -0.20 15.71 -23.13
N TYR A 144 -0.27 15.57 -21.81
CA TYR A 144 0.07 16.61 -20.86
C TYR A 144 1.40 16.30 -20.20
N ARG A 145 2.24 17.32 -20.08
CA ARG A 145 3.40 17.31 -19.18
C ARG A 145 2.94 17.93 -17.87
N VAL A 146 2.86 17.14 -16.82
CA VAL A 146 2.34 17.60 -15.54
C VAL A 146 3.49 17.73 -14.55
N GLN A 147 3.46 18.82 -13.80
CA GLN A 147 4.36 19.08 -12.69
C GLN A 147 3.51 19.37 -11.46
N ARG A 148 3.56 18.47 -10.47
CA ARG A 148 2.83 18.64 -9.21
C ARG A 148 3.79 19.19 -8.15
N PRO A 149 3.56 20.39 -7.59
CA PRO A 149 4.41 20.94 -6.54
C PRO A 149 4.52 20.02 -5.30
N ARG A 150 5.68 20.10 -4.65
CA ARG A 150 6.05 19.49 -3.36
C ARG A 150 6.90 20.49 -2.57
N PRO A 151 6.32 21.63 -2.13
CA PRO A 151 7.07 22.65 -1.41
C PRO A 151 7.73 22.14 -0.12
N GLU A 152 7.26 21.03 0.43
CA GLU A 152 7.82 20.37 1.61
C GLU A 152 9.23 19.83 1.37
N ALA A 153 9.53 19.43 0.12
CA ALA A 153 10.84 18.94 -0.29
C ALA A 153 11.79 20.07 -0.74
N TYR A 154 11.85 21.17 0.01
CA TYR A 154 12.57 22.40 -0.39
C TYR A 154 14.08 22.27 -0.48
N LYS A 155 14.70 21.22 0.09
CA LYS A 155 16.14 20.96 -0.05
C LYS A 155 16.47 20.14 -1.31
N GLY A 156 15.49 19.44 -1.89
CA GLY A 156 15.69 18.51 -3.00
C GLY A 156 14.65 18.64 -4.09
N GLU A 157 13.98 17.53 -4.43
CA GLU A 157 12.99 17.47 -5.50
C GLU A 157 11.65 18.04 -5.01
N ASN A 158 11.45 19.33 -5.24
CA ASN A 158 10.27 20.08 -4.80
C ASN A 158 9.07 20.01 -5.78
N SER A 159 9.08 19.08 -6.72
CA SER A 159 7.95 18.83 -7.63
C SER A 159 8.04 17.45 -8.26
N LEU A 160 6.91 16.76 -8.43
CA LEU A 160 6.85 15.51 -9.17
C LEU A 160 6.46 15.75 -10.63
N GLY A 161 7.22 15.21 -11.56
CA GLY A 161 6.95 15.26 -13.00
C GLY A 161 6.38 13.96 -13.56
N TYR A 162 5.38 14.04 -14.44
CA TYR A 162 4.88 12.90 -15.20
C TYR A 162 4.27 13.31 -16.53
N ILE A 163 4.09 12.33 -17.42
CA ILE A 163 3.36 12.47 -18.68
C ILE A 163 2.00 11.81 -18.51
N LEU A 164 0.93 12.54 -18.79
CA LEU A 164 -0.44 12.04 -18.80
C LEU A 164 -0.92 11.95 -20.24
N PHE A 165 -1.43 10.79 -20.62
CA PHE A 165 -2.16 10.57 -21.85
C PHE A 165 -3.65 10.53 -21.52
N ASP A 166 -4.40 11.36 -22.20
CA ASP A 166 -5.84 11.54 -22.04
C ASP A 166 -6.48 11.33 -23.42
N ARG A 167 -7.51 10.49 -23.49
CA ARG A 167 -8.02 10.01 -24.78
C ARG A 167 -9.12 10.91 -25.32
N ASP A 168 -9.76 11.67 -24.46
CA ASP A 168 -10.83 12.59 -24.85
C ASP A 168 -10.59 14.06 -24.51
N SER A 169 -9.46 14.37 -23.88
CA SER A 169 -9.08 15.71 -23.41
C SER A 169 -10.02 16.26 -22.35
N ASP A 170 -10.82 15.40 -21.71
CA ASP A 170 -11.60 15.73 -20.52
C ASP A 170 -10.84 15.26 -19.28
N LEU A 171 -10.15 16.19 -18.62
CA LEU A 171 -9.40 15.87 -17.40
C LEU A 171 -10.29 15.42 -16.23
N THR A 172 -11.63 15.50 -16.36
CA THR A 172 -12.58 15.02 -15.36
C THR A 172 -12.89 13.52 -15.50
N THR A 173 -12.68 12.92 -16.68
CA THR A 173 -12.77 11.47 -16.88
C THR A 173 -11.43 10.84 -16.57
N THR A 174 -11.37 10.01 -15.52
CA THR A 174 -10.11 9.38 -15.07
C THR A 174 -9.97 7.94 -15.56
N ASP A 175 -11.01 7.39 -16.17
CA ASP A 175 -11.06 6.01 -16.62
C ASP A 175 -10.42 5.79 -18.00
N ASP A 176 -10.23 6.86 -18.76
CA ASP A 176 -9.60 6.88 -20.07
C ASP A 176 -8.15 7.42 -20.04
N GLN A 177 -7.68 7.87 -18.87
CA GLN A 177 -6.34 8.41 -18.68
C GLN A 177 -5.31 7.33 -18.30
N VAL A 178 -4.10 7.46 -18.84
CA VAL A 178 -2.91 6.70 -18.38
C VAL A 178 -1.75 7.63 -18.16
N LEU A 179 -0.88 7.30 -17.21
CA LEU A 179 0.36 8.05 -17.03
C LEU A 179 1.62 7.22 -17.23
N VAL A 180 2.69 7.96 -17.49
CA VAL A 180 4.07 7.50 -17.47
C VAL A 180 4.88 8.44 -16.58
N GLY A 181 5.61 7.88 -15.63
CA GLY A 181 6.51 8.62 -14.76
C GLY A 181 7.53 7.71 -14.11
N ALA A 182 8.42 8.26 -13.31
CA ALA A 182 9.38 7.48 -12.55
C ALA A 182 9.55 8.02 -11.13
N GLY A 183 9.87 7.15 -10.20
CA GLY A 183 10.19 7.52 -8.83
C GLY A 183 11.08 6.48 -8.16
N PRO A 184 11.66 6.82 -7.01
CA PRO A 184 12.48 5.88 -6.25
C PRO A 184 11.66 4.68 -5.77
N ASN A 185 12.34 3.60 -5.37
CA ASN A 185 11.71 2.40 -4.82
C ASN A 185 11.87 2.28 -3.29
N ARG A 186 12.54 3.24 -2.65
CA ARG A 186 12.76 3.26 -1.20
C ARG A 186 12.46 4.61 -0.57
N ALA A 187 11.80 4.58 0.59
CA ALA A 187 11.51 5.69 1.46
C ALA A 187 12.70 6.02 2.40
N ASP A 188 13.89 6.23 1.83
CA ASP A 188 15.12 6.49 2.59
C ASP A 188 15.92 7.61 1.89
N PRO A 189 16.07 8.79 2.53
CA PRO A 189 16.74 9.94 1.90
C PRO A 189 18.25 9.73 1.70
N SER A 190 18.88 8.80 2.43
CA SER A 190 20.28 8.46 2.25
C SER A 190 20.50 7.41 1.15
N ASN A 191 19.46 6.61 0.87
CA ASN A 191 19.47 5.58 -0.16
C ASN A 191 18.07 5.34 -0.73
N MET A 192 17.70 6.16 -1.72
CA MET A 192 16.41 6.07 -2.41
C MET A 192 16.26 4.82 -3.31
N GLY A 193 17.30 3.97 -3.36
CA GLY A 193 17.30 2.71 -4.10
C GLY A 193 17.37 2.90 -5.62
N LYS A 194 16.61 2.08 -6.34
CA LYS A 194 16.55 2.11 -7.81
C LYS A 194 15.36 2.94 -8.29
N MET A 195 15.51 3.50 -9.48
CA MET A 195 14.42 4.16 -10.17
C MET A 195 13.41 3.12 -10.69
N ILE A 196 12.13 3.34 -10.43
CA ILE A 196 11.01 2.53 -10.93
C ILE A 196 10.27 3.34 -11.98
N ALA A 197 10.20 2.80 -13.19
CA ALA A 197 9.36 3.35 -14.23
C ALA A 197 7.92 2.85 -14.03
N TYR A 198 7.00 3.79 -13.83
CA TYR A 198 5.57 3.54 -13.78
C TYR A 198 5.01 3.76 -15.18
N THR A 199 4.75 2.68 -15.91
CA THR A 199 4.21 2.73 -17.28
C THR A 199 2.77 2.24 -17.30
N GLU A 200 1.90 2.97 -17.99
CA GLU A 200 0.49 2.59 -18.20
C GLU A 200 -0.24 2.40 -16.87
N VAL A 201 -0.01 3.33 -15.94
CA VAL A 201 -0.65 3.31 -14.63
C VAL A 201 -1.88 4.20 -14.65
N ASP A 202 -2.96 3.71 -14.04
CA ASP A 202 -4.15 4.51 -13.74
C ASP A 202 -3.72 5.66 -12.80
N PRO A 203 -3.86 6.93 -13.20
CA PRO A 203 -3.38 8.06 -12.42
C PRO A 203 -3.84 8.05 -10.97
N TRP A 204 -5.09 7.62 -10.72
CA TRP A 204 -5.71 7.58 -9.40
C TRP A 204 -4.99 6.65 -8.40
N ARG A 205 -4.30 5.61 -8.91
CA ARG A 205 -3.55 4.62 -8.10
C ARG A 205 -2.05 4.92 -7.98
N SER A 206 -1.56 5.94 -8.69
CA SER A 206 -0.14 6.21 -8.82
C SER A 206 0.41 7.07 -7.66
N ILE A 207 1.75 7.17 -7.57
CA ILE A 207 2.40 8.19 -6.73
C ILE A 207 2.15 9.63 -7.20
N PHE A 208 1.80 9.80 -8.48
CA PHE A 208 1.58 11.09 -9.13
C PHE A 208 0.15 11.59 -9.00
N ASP A 209 -0.73 10.77 -8.42
CA ASP A 209 -2.11 11.10 -8.10
C ASP A 209 -2.21 12.48 -7.43
N VAL A 210 -3.28 13.22 -7.74
CA VAL A 210 -3.43 14.61 -7.31
C VAL A 210 -4.03 14.77 -5.91
N ASP A 211 -4.60 13.71 -5.32
CA ASP A 211 -5.12 13.80 -3.95
C ASP A 211 -3.97 14.01 -2.96
N SER A 212 -4.21 14.85 -1.96
CA SER A 212 -3.29 15.02 -0.83
C SER A 212 -3.58 13.99 0.26
N ALA A 213 -2.53 13.49 0.90
CA ALA A 213 -2.68 12.90 2.23
C ALA A 213 -3.06 14.02 3.21
N GLY A 214 -3.89 13.70 4.20
CA GLY A 214 -4.34 14.61 5.24
C GLY A 214 -3.25 14.99 6.23
N HIS A 215 -2.14 14.24 6.26
CA HIS A 215 -0.94 14.56 7.00
C HIS A 215 0.30 14.06 6.24
N ILE A 216 1.45 14.67 6.53
CA ILE A 216 2.76 14.23 6.04
C ILE A 216 3.57 13.85 7.27
N ALA A 217 3.94 12.58 7.39
CA ALA A 217 4.76 12.11 8.49
C ALA A 217 6.21 12.57 8.33
N ALA A 218 6.88 12.86 9.45
CA ALA A 218 8.32 13.06 9.43
C ALA A 218 9.05 11.73 9.22
N TYR A 219 10.15 11.75 8.48
CA TYR A 219 11.06 10.61 8.42
C TYR A 219 11.54 10.23 9.83
N ARG A 220 11.42 8.95 10.19
CA ARG A 220 11.77 8.44 11.54
C ARG A 220 13.26 8.15 11.72
N GLY A 221 14.02 8.05 10.63
CA GLY A 221 15.46 7.81 10.66
C GLY A 221 16.27 9.10 10.87
N SER A 222 17.59 8.96 10.83
CA SER A 222 18.50 10.11 10.91
C SER A 222 18.61 10.85 9.58
N CYS A 223 18.53 12.17 9.61
CA CYS A 223 18.78 13.02 8.45
C CYS A 223 20.28 13.31 8.21
N GLU A 224 21.16 12.96 9.16
CA GLU A 224 22.57 13.34 9.11
C GLU A 224 23.28 12.81 7.86
N ASP A 225 23.04 11.55 7.50
CA ASP A 225 23.72 10.94 6.35
C ASP A 225 23.17 11.48 5.02
N ALA A 226 21.88 11.77 4.95
CA ALA A 226 21.28 12.46 3.80
C ALA A 226 21.86 13.88 3.64
N ASP A 227 22.00 14.63 4.73
CA ASP A 227 22.59 15.98 4.72
C ASP A 227 24.05 15.94 4.27
N LYS A 228 24.86 14.99 4.74
CA LYS A 228 26.25 14.80 4.28
C LYS A 228 26.32 14.49 2.78
N LEU A 229 25.47 13.59 2.29
CA LEU A 229 25.42 13.23 0.86
C LEU A 229 25.06 14.43 0.00
N TYR A 230 24.07 15.22 0.41
CA TYR A 230 23.64 16.40 -0.34
C TYR A 230 24.73 17.48 -0.38
N GLU A 231 25.39 17.77 0.74
CA GLU A 231 26.49 18.73 0.76
C GLU A 231 27.67 18.28 -0.11
N ALA A 232 27.99 16.98 -0.13
CA ALA A 232 29.01 16.43 -1.03
C ALA A 232 28.62 16.60 -2.52
N GLN A 233 27.36 16.32 -2.89
CA GLN A 233 26.87 16.53 -4.26
C GLN A 233 26.94 18.01 -4.66
N LYS A 234 26.49 18.91 -3.80
CA LYS A 234 26.53 20.36 -4.01
C LYS A 234 27.96 20.88 -4.21
N GLN A 235 28.93 20.33 -3.49
CA GLN A 235 30.35 20.65 -3.69
C GLN A 235 30.87 20.12 -5.04
N SER A 236 30.44 18.94 -5.47
CA SER A 236 30.85 18.36 -6.75
C SER A 236 30.33 19.14 -7.97
N LEU A 237 29.10 19.68 -7.90
CA LEU A 237 28.50 20.48 -8.98
C LEU A 237 29.11 21.88 -9.13
N LYS A 238 29.89 22.32 -8.14
CA LYS A 238 30.62 23.60 -8.18
C LYS A 238 32.01 23.49 -8.80
N ARG A 239 32.50 22.27 -9.07
CA ARG A 239 33.79 22.00 -9.70
C ARG A 239 33.61 21.82 -11.20
#